data_AF-A0A849UHD0-F1
#
_entry.id   AF-A0A849UHD0-F1
#
_cell.length_a   1.000
_cell.length_b   1.000
_cell.length_c   1.000
_cell.angle_alpha   90.00
_cell.angle_beta   90.00
_cell.angle_gamma   90.00
#
_symmetry.space_group_name_H-M   'P 1'
#
loop_
_entity.id
_entity.type
_entity.pdbx_description
1 polymer ?
#
loop_
_entity_poly.entity_id
_entity_poly.type
_entity_poly.pdbx_seq_one_letter_code
_entity_poly.pdbx_strand_id
1 'polypeptide(L)'
;MPVMSEKMDQTTPDEAVGVAVPASIKKMGSLRICADPGNMPLSSDKGEGFENKIATIIAEGMGTHTSYFYRPYLERGLTRQTFDNNECDILMDMSPDDERMMTTMPVYKSTFVLAHRSDKGIAIKSLDDAKLLNEYKVGVFQHSAIRTVLQEHGFNRANSIVRSISHDADLQPNRAPHMIVQQMIDGESDVAAVWGPYAGWYKSKKSAPITVVPVNLMEDNMPLEFGLSIGMRKNAKDLKAAIEAVMLKEKDKIKKVLDEYGVPLVKCDECVVSGDLPSHGAYKPRIKTAQSALIPKQSAPALLPGLIDEALKQGSTLEQELHNATIARDSVRIEYLLKRGAKINAKDTEGQTPLMVAAKGGDLSVMNGLLEYNANPDAQDNDGWTAAMHAVRSNEPKIFRLLGKHKANFNLVNKDNMTALAMAVFDNKANAAVAMLDNNANPDFAMGSAKYNALMLAVKKGNQTLAQTLLQYKANPNAKNAGGVTPLMIAAFGDQDMIVSLLLKSGANPELKDDEGKTALMLAKENDAKKALAQLQDAKKI
;
A
#
# COMPACT_ATOMS: atom_id res chain seq x y z
N MET A 1 -34.22 57.95 -22.52
CA MET A 1 -34.42 56.50 -22.66
C MET A 1 -33.97 55.82 -21.38
N PRO A 2 -34.94 55.50 -20.50
CA PRO A 2 -34.79 54.37 -19.59
C PRO A 2 -36.05 53.48 -19.54
N VAL A 3 -35.85 52.27 -19.00
CA VAL A 3 -36.79 51.29 -18.40
C VAL A 3 -37.77 50.51 -19.29
N MET A 4 -37.63 49.17 -19.29
CA MET A 4 -38.66 48.15 -18.97
C MET A 4 -37.94 46.78 -18.94
N SER A 5 -37.61 46.20 -17.78
CA SER A 5 -38.42 45.30 -16.93
C SER A 5 -38.97 44.07 -17.69
N GLU A 6 -38.40 42.89 -17.42
CA GLU A 6 -39.17 41.64 -17.45
C GLU A 6 -38.63 40.63 -16.43
N LYS A 7 -39.57 39.91 -15.83
CA LYS A 7 -39.52 39.29 -14.50
C LYS A 7 -38.76 37.96 -14.50
N MET A 8 -38.04 37.71 -13.40
CA MET A 8 -37.66 36.35 -12.98
C MET A 8 -38.93 35.58 -12.59
N ASP A 9 -39.22 34.52 -13.33
CA ASP A 9 -40.25 33.56 -12.96
C ASP A 9 -39.67 32.56 -11.95
N GLN A 10 -40.38 32.42 -10.84
CA GLN A 10 -40.09 31.53 -9.73
C GLN A 10 -40.66 30.16 -10.09
N THR A 11 -39.81 29.19 -10.40
CA THR A 11 -40.19 27.78 -10.40
C THR A 11 -39.72 27.13 -9.10
N THR A 12 -40.69 26.59 -8.38
CA THR A 12 -40.60 25.91 -7.07
C THR A 12 -39.76 24.62 -7.15
N PRO A 13 -39.05 24.24 -6.06
CA PRO A 13 -38.24 23.04 -6.02
C PRO A 13 -39.08 21.84 -5.59
N ASP A 14 -39.81 21.23 -6.52
CA ASP A 14 -40.40 19.91 -6.32
C ASP A 14 -40.74 19.29 -7.67
N GLU A 15 -39.73 18.78 -8.38
CA GLU A 15 -39.94 17.82 -9.46
C GLU A 15 -38.70 16.92 -9.60
N ALA A 16 -38.99 15.62 -9.57
CA ALA A 16 -38.04 14.53 -9.37
C ALA A 16 -36.98 14.43 -10.48
N VAL A 17 -35.72 14.72 -10.16
CA VAL A 17 -34.58 14.20 -10.91
C VAL A 17 -34.31 12.78 -10.41
N GLY A 18 -35.01 11.80 -11.01
CA GLY A 18 -34.65 10.40 -10.86
C GLY A 18 -33.21 10.22 -11.36
N VAL A 19 -32.29 9.85 -10.46
CA VAL A 19 -30.92 9.49 -10.83
C VAL A 19 -31.01 8.37 -11.86
N ALA A 20 -30.67 8.66 -13.12
CA ALA A 20 -30.69 7.68 -14.19
C ALA A 20 -29.53 6.70 -13.99
N VAL A 21 -29.76 5.67 -13.17
CA VAL A 21 -28.83 4.56 -12.99
C VAL A 21 -28.75 3.78 -14.31
N PRO A 22 -27.56 3.61 -14.92
CA PRO A 22 -27.41 2.89 -16.19
C PRO A 22 -28.02 1.49 -16.14
N ALA A 23 -28.58 1.02 -17.25
CA ALA A 23 -29.21 -0.31 -17.33
C ALA A 23 -28.24 -1.46 -16.98
N SER A 24 -26.93 -1.27 -17.17
CA SER A 24 -25.86 -2.19 -16.77
C SER A 24 -25.78 -2.35 -15.24
N ILE A 25 -26.02 -1.28 -14.49
CA ILE A 25 -26.01 -1.26 -13.02
C ILE A 25 -27.32 -1.82 -12.45
N LYS A 26 -28.47 -1.58 -13.12
CA LYS A 26 -29.76 -2.18 -12.72
C LYS A 26 -29.79 -3.71 -12.78
N LYS A 27 -28.85 -4.33 -13.50
CA LYS A 27 -28.67 -5.80 -13.58
C LYS A 27 -27.71 -6.35 -12.51
N MET A 28 -27.09 -5.49 -11.70
CA MET A 28 -26.15 -5.89 -10.67
C MET A 28 -26.91 -6.51 -9.48
N GLY A 29 -26.62 -7.78 -9.18
CA GLY A 29 -27.30 -8.51 -8.10
C GLY A 29 -27.05 -7.91 -6.71
N SER A 30 -25.80 -7.55 -6.42
CA SER A 30 -25.38 -6.82 -5.21
C SER A 30 -24.13 -5.98 -5.52
N LEU A 31 -23.93 -4.89 -4.78
CA LEU A 31 -22.67 -4.15 -4.78
C LEU A 31 -21.68 -4.92 -3.87
N ARG A 32 -20.61 -5.48 -4.43
CA ARG A 32 -19.63 -6.28 -3.67
C ARG A 32 -18.55 -5.36 -3.10
N ILE A 33 -18.38 -5.36 -1.79
CA ILE A 33 -17.42 -4.50 -1.08
C ILE A 33 -16.25 -5.33 -0.56
N CYS A 34 -15.05 -4.89 -0.91
CA CYS A 34 -13.83 -5.33 -0.26
C CYS A 34 -13.73 -4.68 1.12
N ALA A 35 -13.63 -5.49 2.17
CA ALA A 35 -13.67 -5.01 3.55
C ALA A 35 -12.73 -5.79 4.47
N ASP A 36 -12.32 -5.16 5.57
CA ASP A 36 -11.53 -5.82 6.61
C ASP A 36 -12.45 -6.24 7.77
N PRO A 37 -12.47 -7.54 8.12
CA PRO A 37 -13.40 -8.06 9.12
C PRO A 37 -13.17 -7.55 10.55
N GLY A 38 -11.97 -7.04 10.87
CA GLY A 38 -11.57 -6.65 12.23
C GLY A 38 -11.12 -5.20 12.40
N ASN A 39 -11.41 -4.32 11.44
CA ASN A 39 -10.84 -2.96 11.38
C ASN A 39 -11.80 -1.88 11.90
N MET A 40 -12.36 -2.07 13.10
CA MET A 40 -13.20 -1.05 13.71
C MET A 40 -12.42 0.26 13.94
N PRO A 41 -13.05 1.43 13.75
CA PRO A 41 -14.45 1.65 13.40
C PRO A 41 -14.75 1.70 11.90
N LEU A 42 -13.76 1.42 11.05
CA LEU A 42 -13.87 1.52 9.60
C LEU A 42 -14.82 0.43 9.10
N SER A 43 -14.47 -0.85 9.33
CA SER A 43 -15.23 -2.00 8.88
C SER A 43 -15.22 -3.15 9.90
N SER A 44 -16.26 -3.98 9.85
CA SER A 44 -16.30 -5.28 10.53
C SER A 44 -17.16 -6.29 9.78
N ASP A 45 -16.91 -7.58 10.02
CA ASP A 45 -17.72 -8.70 9.51
C ASP A 45 -19.18 -8.68 9.97
N LYS A 46 -19.45 -8.00 11.07
CA LYS A 46 -20.79 -7.72 11.62
C LYS A 46 -21.48 -6.52 10.99
N GLY A 47 -20.82 -5.81 10.07
CA GLY A 47 -21.36 -4.62 9.42
C GLY A 47 -21.53 -3.43 10.36
N GLU A 48 -20.72 -3.36 11.42
CA GLU A 48 -20.78 -2.32 12.46
C GLU A 48 -19.87 -1.13 12.18
N GLY A 49 -18.97 -1.22 11.19
CA GLY A 49 -18.11 -0.11 10.81
C GLY A 49 -18.87 0.97 10.04
N PHE A 50 -18.39 2.21 10.09
CA PHE A 50 -19.02 3.29 9.35
C PHE A 50 -18.87 3.11 7.84
N GLU A 51 -17.79 2.49 7.35
CA GLU A 51 -17.65 2.16 5.93
C GLU A 51 -18.73 1.17 5.50
N ASN A 52 -19.07 0.19 6.34
CA ASN A 52 -20.18 -0.72 6.08
C ASN A 52 -21.50 0.06 5.93
N LYS A 53 -21.76 1.02 6.84
CA LYS A 53 -22.98 1.84 6.79
C LYS A 53 -23.04 2.74 5.55
N ILE A 54 -21.92 3.36 5.18
CA ILE A 54 -21.83 4.19 3.96
C ILE A 54 -22.02 3.32 2.71
N ALA A 55 -21.41 2.14 2.65
CA ALA A 55 -21.60 1.19 1.55
C ALA A 55 -23.07 0.76 1.42
N THR A 56 -23.78 0.54 2.54
CA THR A 56 -25.23 0.26 2.54
C THR A 56 -26.03 1.41 1.96
N ILE A 57 -25.77 2.65 2.38
CA ILE A 57 -26.44 3.85 1.82
C ILE A 57 -26.25 3.91 0.30
N ILE A 58 -25.03 3.66 -0.18
CA ILE A 58 -24.71 3.69 -1.61
C ILE A 58 -25.45 2.57 -2.36
N ALA A 59 -25.39 1.33 -1.88
CA ALA A 59 -26.06 0.20 -2.52
C ALA A 59 -27.58 0.41 -2.60
N GLU A 60 -28.21 0.84 -1.51
CA GLU A 60 -29.64 1.13 -1.46
C GLU A 60 -30.02 2.26 -2.42
N GLY A 61 -29.22 3.34 -2.48
CA GLY A 61 -29.42 4.44 -3.40
C GLY A 61 -29.27 4.04 -4.88
N MET A 62 -28.47 3.00 -5.16
CA MET A 62 -28.36 2.37 -6.48
C MET A 62 -29.49 1.37 -6.79
N GLY A 63 -30.38 1.10 -5.81
CA GLY A 63 -31.46 0.12 -5.93
C GLY A 63 -31.00 -1.34 -5.78
N THR A 64 -29.91 -1.58 -5.07
CA THR A 64 -29.36 -2.91 -4.79
C THR A 64 -29.03 -3.06 -3.29
N HIS A 65 -28.36 -4.14 -2.91
CA HIS A 65 -27.89 -4.40 -1.55
C HIS A 65 -26.38 -4.66 -1.54
N THR A 66 -25.77 -4.59 -0.35
CA THR A 66 -24.34 -4.88 -0.17
C THR A 66 -24.09 -6.37 -0.02
N SER A 67 -23.00 -6.86 -0.60
CA SER A 67 -22.35 -8.11 -0.20
C SER A 67 -20.87 -7.85 0.06
N TYR A 68 -20.22 -8.67 0.89
CA TYR A 68 -18.86 -8.38 1.36
C TYR A 68 -17.91 -9.51 1.03
N PHE A 69 -16.72 -9.13 0.55
CA PHE A 69 -15.55 -9.98 0.53
C PHE A 69 -14.62 -9.54 1.66
N TYR A 70 -14.67 -10.28 2.77
CA TYR A 70 -13.86 -9.97 3.95
C TYR A 70 -12.46 -10.56 3.83
N ARG A 71 -11.47 -9.70 4.04
CA ARG A 71 -10.07 -10.08 4.13
C ARG A 71 -9.31 -9.05 4.95
N PRO A 72 -8.39 -9.41 5.83
CA PRO A 72 -7.55 -8.42 6.49
C PRO A 72 -6.72 -7.61 5.49
N TYR A 73 -6.61 -6.28 5.69
CA TYR A 73 -5.91 -5.35 4.77
C TYR A 73 -4.46 -5.77 4.49
N LEU A 74 -3.80 -6.37 5.47
CA LEU A 74 -2.39 -6.71 5.41
C LEU A 74 -2.09 -8.13 4.95
N GLU A 75 -3.01 -9.10 5.10
CA GLU A 75 -2.68 -10.50 4.77
C GLU A 75 -2.36 -10.71 3.29
N ARG A 76 -2.96 -9.95 2.34
CA ARG A 76 -2.56 -9.99 0.92
C ARG A 76 -2.80 -8.67 0.18
N GLY A 77 -2.69 -7.53 0.86
CA GLY A 77 -2.96 -6.24 0.24
C GLY A 77 -4.33 -6.25 -0.43
N LEU A 78 -5.39 -5.91 0.31
CA LEU A 78 -6.71 -5.65 -0.29
C LEU A 78 -6.62 -4.72 -1.53
N THR A 79 -5.56 -3.89 -1.59
CA THR A 79 -5.20 -3.02 -2.73
C THR A 79 -4.30 -3.63 -3.84
N ARG A 80 -3.82 -4.88 -3.73
CA ARG A 80 -2.80 -5.48 -4.61
C ARG A 80 -3.28 -6.68 -5.45
N GLN A 81 -4.22 -7.48 -4.94
CA GLN A 81 -4.68 -8.69 -5.65
C GLN A 81 -6.21 -8.83 -5.67
N THR A 82 -6.89 -8.43 -4.59
CA THR A 82 -8.34 -8.65 -4.46
C THR A 82 -9.16 -7.91 -5.53
N PHE A 83 -8.75 -6.68 -5.86
CA PHE A 83 -9.39 -5.86 -6.89
C PHE A 83 -9.21 -6.41 -8.31
N ASP A 84 -8.00 -6.91 -8.61
CA ASP A 84 -7.64 -7.45 -9.92
C ASP A 84 -8.25 -8.85 -10.15
N ASN A 85 -8.54 -9.60 -9.08
CA ASN A 85 -9.16 -10.92 -9.12
C ASN A 85 -10.69 -10.88 -9.25
N ASN A 86 -11.30 -9.69 -9.38
CA ASN A 86 -12.76 -9.51 -9.50
C ASN A 86 -13.55 -10.04 -8.28
N GLU A 87 -12.96 -10.04 -7.08
CA GLU A 87 -13.61 -10.51 -5.85
C GLU A 87 -14.61 -9.48 -5.30
N CYS A 88 -14.39 -8.19 -5.58
CA CYS A 88 -15.25 -7.08 -5.18
C CYS A 88 -15.37 -6.02 -6.29
N ASP A 89 -16.34 -5.12 -6.14
CA ASP A 89 -16.59 -4.01 -7.07
C ASP A 89 -16.02 -2.68 -6.57
N ILE A 90 -16.03 -2.47 -5.24
CA ILE A 90 -15.54 -1.25 -4.58
C ILE A 90 -14.65 -1.56 -3.36
N LEU A 91 -13.73 -0.64 -3.05
CA LEU A 91 -12.95 -0.61 -1.81
C LEU A 91 -13.04 0.81 -1.22
N MET A 92 -13.36 0.87 0.07
CA MET A 92 -13.53 2.13 0.80
C MET A 92 -12.18 2.72 1.20
N ASP A 93 -12.17 4.01 1.56
CA ASP A 93 -11.03 4.73 2.13
C ASP A 93 -9.71 4.62 1.33
N MET A 94 -9.82 4.79 0.01
CA MET A 94 -8.69 4.86 -0.91
C MET A 94 -8.21 6.29 -1.14
N SER A 95 -6.91 6.48 -1.36
CA SER A 95 -6.35 7.80 -1.71
C SER A 95 -6.94 8.27 -3.05
N PRO A 96 -7.46 9.50 -3.16
CA PRO A 96 -8.07 10.04 -4.38
C PRO A 96 -7.14 9.99 -5.61
N ASP A 97 -5.84 10.03 -5.38
CA ASP A 97 -4.72 10.03 -6.31
C ASP A 97 -4.05 8.66 -6.47
N ASP A 98 -4.68 7.56 -6.03
CA ASP A 98 -4.14 6.21 -6.18
C ASP A 98 -4.12 5.77 -7.66
N GLU A 99 -2.94 5.83 -8.28
CA GLU A 99 -2.73 5.47 -9.70
C GLU A 99 -3.05 4.00 -10.04
N ARG A 100 -3.22 3.12 -9.05
CA ARG A 100 -3.49 1.69 -9.30
C ARG A 100 -4.95 1.43 -9.64
N MET A 101 -5.85 2.33 -9.26
CA MET A 101 -7.29 2.15 -9.40
C MET A 101 -7.96 3.43 -9.89
N MET A 102 -9.25 3.33 -10.22
CA MET A 102 -10.10 4.51 -10.41
C MET A 102 -10.74 4.84 -9.08
N THR A 103 -10.79 6.11 -8.73
CA THR A 103 -11.37 6.59 -7.47
C THR A 103 -12.50 7.55 -7.75
N THR A 104 -13.49 7.59 -6.86
CA THR A 104 -14.48 8.67 -6.83
C THR A 104 -13.85 9.99 -6.40
N MET A 105 -14.59 11.10 -6.53
CA MET A 105 -14.37 12.26 -5.67
C MET A 105 -14.30 11.83 -4.19
N PRO A 106 -13.53 12.52 -3.35
CA PRO A 106 -13.40 12.15 -1.94
C PRO A 106 -14.77 12.13 -1.25
N VAL A 107 -15.03 11.08 -0.47
CA VAL A 107 -16.22 10.99 0.38
C VAL A 107 -16.10 12.01 1.51
N TYR A 108 -14.96 12.02 2.19
CA TYR A 108 -14.64 12.92 3.28
C TYR A 108 -13.13 13.16 3.37
N LYS A 109 -12.72 14.16 4.16
CA LYS A 109 -11.32 14.39 4.53
C LYS A 109 -11.19 14.29 6.04
N SER A 110 -10.17 13.61 6.52
CA SER A 110 -9.85 13.53 7.95
C SER A 110 -8.37 13.72 8.21
N THR A 111 -7.95 13.64 9.47
CA THR A 111 -6.60 13.98 9.91
C THR A 111 -6.09 12.97 10.94
N PHE A 112 -4.77 12.87 11.05
CA PHE A 112 -4.15 12.35 12.26
C PHE A 112 -4.51 13.22 13.47
N VAL A 113 -4.47 12.62 14.65
CA VAL A 113 -4.80 13.27 15.92
C VAL A 113 -3.85 12.80 17.02
N LEU A 114 -3.68 13.66 18.03
CA LEU A 114 -3.16 13.28 19.35
C LEU A 114 -4.36 13.15 20.29
N ALA A 115 -4.67 11.93 20.70
CA ALA A 115 -5.73 11.64 21.65
C ALA A 115 -5.14 11.40 23.04
N HIS A 116 -5.76 11.96 24.07
CA HIS A 116 -5.37 11.72 25.46
C HIS A 116 -6.60 11.73 26.36
N ARG A 117 -6.49 11.19 27.58
CA ARG A 117 -7.58 11.27 28.54
C ARG A 117 -7.83 12.72 28.96
N SER A 118 -9.10 13.11 29.05
CA SER A 118 -9.51 14.48 29.38
C SER A 118 -9.20 14.86 30.83
N ASP A 119 -9.09 13.88 31.73
CA ASP A 119 -8.82 14.08 33.15
C ASP A 119 -7.34 14.30 33.48
N LYS A 120 -6.43 14.17 32.50
CA LYS A 120 -4.98 14.27 32.70
C LYS A 120 -4.41 15.69 32.61
N GLY A 121 -5.22 16.68 32.26
CA GLY A 121 -4.74 18.07 32.11
C GLY A 121 -3.65 18.24 31.05
N ILE A 122 -3.57 17.32 30.08
CA ILE A 122 -2.64 17.40 28.94
C ILE A 122 -3.15 18.48 27.98
N ALA A 123 -2.26 19.36 27.54
CA ALA A 123 -2.59 20.47 26.66
C ALA A 123 -1.51 20.63 25.58
N ILE A 124 -1.64 19.86 24.49
CA ILE A 124 -0.69 19.88 23.38
C ILE A 124 -1.16 20.89 22.34
N LYS A 125 -0.30 21.88 22.03
CA LYS A 125 -0.60 22.93 21.04
C LYS A 125 0.30 22.91 19.80
N SER A 126 1.43 22.21 19.89
CA SER A 126 2.41 22.06 18.80
C SER A 126 3.07 20.69 18.89
N LEU A 127 3.57 20.20 17.77
CA LEU A 127 4.42 19.00 17.72
C LEU A 127 5.80 19.24 18.34
N ASP A 128 6.18 20.51 18.56
CA ASP A 128 7.39 20.92 19.29
C ASP A 128 7.19 21.02 20.82
N ASP A 129 6.03 20.62 21.34
CA ASP A 129 5.77 20.70 22.79
C ASP A 129 6.78 19.87 23.58
N ALA A 130 7.47 20.50 24.53
CA ALA A 130 8.58 19.87 25.24
C ALA A 130 8.16 18.62 26.03
N LYS A 131 6.94 18.59 26.58
CA LYS A 131 6.41 17.43 27.31
C LYS A 131 6.03 16.31 26.34
N LEU A 132 5.41 16.66 25.21
CA LEU A 132 5.17 15.71 24.14
C LEU A 132 6.48 15.06 23.68
N LEU A 133 7.54 15.84 23.48
CA LEU A 133 8.80 15.33 22.95
C LEU A 133 9.61 14.50 23.95
N ASN A 134 9.53 14.80 25.25
CA ASN A 134 10.48 14.27 26.24
C ASN A 134 9.86 13.55 27.45
N GLU A 135 8.60 13.81 27.78
CA GLU A 135 7.96 13.30 29.01
C GLU A 135 6.88 12.25 28.72
N TYR A 136 5.99 12.51 27.75
CA TYR A 136 4.83 11.65 27.51
C TYR A 136 5.19 10.36 26.79
N LYS A 137 4.60 9.25 27.25
CA LYS A 137 4.58 7.99 26.50
C LYS A 137 3.54 8.10 25.39
N VAL A 138 3.98 7.94 24.15
CA VAL A 138 3.14 8.11 22.96
C VAL A 138 2.98 6.79 22.20
N GLY A 139 1.75 6.30 22.13
CA GLY A 139 1.37 5.19 21.26
C GLY A 139 1.34 5.63 19.79
N VAL A 140 2.06 4.92 18.92
CA VAL A 140 2.09 5.15 17.47
C VAL A 140 2.03 3.84 16.68
N PHE A 141 1.56 3.89 15.43
CA PHE A 141 1.76 2.79 14.49
C PHE A 141 3.15 2.84 13.84
N GLN A 142 3.72 1.67 13.54
CA GLN A 142 5.06 1.53 12.98
C GLN A 142 5.30 2.40 11.73
N HIS A 143 4.31 2.51 10.83
CA HIS A 143 4.44 3.18 9.54
C HIS A 143 3.51 4.40 9.36
N SER A 144 3.06 5.06 10.44
CA SER A 144 2.20 6.24 10.30
C SER A 144 2.97 7.52 9.96
N ALA A 145 2.33 8.42 9.21
CA ALA A 145 2.87 9.74 8.91
C ALA A 145 3.14 10.54 10.20
N ILE A 146 2.20 10.54 11.15
CA ILE A 146 2.38 11.24 12.43
C ILE A 146 3.57 10.74 13.25
N ARG A 147 3.89 9.44 13.20
CA ARG A 147 5.11 8.92 13.84
C ARG A 147 6.36 9.48 13.20
N THR A 148 6.38 9.56 11.87
CA THR A 148 7.50 10.12 11.11
C THR A 148 7.70 11.58 11.46
N VAL A 149 6.61 12.37 11.47
CA VAL A 149 6.65 13.78 11.83
C VAL A 149 7.15 13.97 13.27
N LEU A 150 6.60 13.25 14.26
CA LEU A 150 7.09 13.33 15.64
C LEU A 150 8.59 13.06 15.74
N GLN A 151 9.11 12.09 14.98
CA GLN A 151 10.56 11.83 14.94
C GLN A 151 11.37 12.96 14.30
N GLU A 152 10.85 13.59 13.24
CA GLU A 152 11.47 14.76 12.60
C GLU A 152 11.51 15.97 13.55
N HIS A 153 10.50 16.10 14.43
CA HIS A 153 10.46 17.07 15.53
C HIS A 153 11.30 16.67 16.77
N GLY A 154 12.06 15.56 16.70
CA GLY A 154 12.99 15.17 17.77
C GLY A 154 12.37 14.40 18.94
N PHE A 155 11.20 13.78 18.75
CA PHE A 155 10.54 12.97 19.77
C PHE A 155 11.46 11.87 20.32
N ASN A 156 11.53 11.77 21.65
CA ASN A 156 12.33 10.76 22.33
C ASN A 156 11.77 9.35 22.06
N ARG A 157 12.50 8.57 21.26
CA ARG A 157 12.06 7.23 20.85
C ARG A 157 11.88 6.26 22.02
N ALA A 158 12.55 6.49 23.16
CA ALA A 158 12.34 5.68 24.37
C ALA A 158 10.91 5.81 24.93
N ASN A 159 10.23 6.91 24.60
CA ASN A 159 8.84 7.16 25.00
C ASN A 159 7.84 6.67 23.93
N SER A 160 8.32 6.07 22.83
CA SER A 160 7.46 5.57 21.76
C SER A 160 6.97 4.16 22.07
N ILE A 161 5.65 3.97 22.15
CA ILE A 161 5.03 2.65 22.19
C ILE A 161 4.57 2.33 20.77
N VAL A 162 5.45 1.64 20.03
CA VAL A 162 5.21 1.31 18.63
C VAL A 162 4.36 0.04 18.53
N ARG A 163 3.24 0.13 17.82
CA ARG A 163 2.42 -1.02 17.45
C ARG A 163 2.57 -1.37 15.99
N SER A 164 2.77 -2.65 15.73
CA SER A 164 2.59 -3.22 14.40
C SER A 164 1.09 -3.28 14.10
N ILE A 165 0.73 -2.90 12.87
CA ILE A 165 -0.62 -3.14 12.37
C ILE A 165 -0.68 -4.64 12.07
N SER A 166 -1.60 -5.36 12.72
CA SER A 166 -1.69 -6.81 12.57
C SER A 166 -2.57 -7.22 11.40
N HIS A 167 -2.29 -8.38 10.84
CA HIS A 167 -3.05 -8.97 9.73
C HIS A 167 -4.15 -9.93 10.20
N ASP A 168 -4.27 -10.17 11.50
CA ASP A 168 -5.20 -11.12 12.12
C ASP A 168 -6.10 -10.45 13.17
N ALA A 169 -6.41 -9.16 12.99
CA ALA A 169 -7.19 -8.38 13.96
C ALA A 169 -8.62 -8.90 14.18
N ASP A 170 -9.16 -9.64 13.22
CA ASP A 170 -10.42 -10.37 13.31
C ASP A 170 -10.33 -11.58 14.24
N LEU A 171 -9.21 -12.31 14.19
CA LEU A 171 -8.94 -13.46 15.06
C LEU A 171 -8.41 -13.04 16.44
N GLN A 172 -7.71 -11.91 16.51
CA GLN A 172 -7.09 -11.36 17.71
C GLN A 172 -7.53 -9.90 17.91
N PRO A 173 -8.71 -9.66 18.52
CA PRO A 173 -9.28 -8.32 18.66
C PRO A 173 -8.38 -7.32 19.40
N ASN A 174 -7.54 -7.79 20.31
CA ASN A 174 -6.56 -6.95 21.02
C ASN A 174 -5.45 -6.39 20.11
N ARG A 175 -5.31 -6.91 18.89
CA ARG A 175 -4.39 -6.43 17.85
C ARG A 175 -5.04 -5.47 16.85
N ALA A 176 -6.33 -5.18 16.99
CA ALA A 176 -7.02 -4.25 16.12
C ALA A 176 -6.40 -2.84 16.20
N PRO A 177 -6.34 -2.07 15.10
CA PRO A 177 -5.66 -0.78 15.07
C PRO A 177 -6.15 0.20 16.15
N HIS A 178 -7.47 0.28 16.35
CA HIS A 178 -8.05 1.19 17.35
C HIS A 178 -7.60 0.91 18.80
N MET A 179 -7.05 -0.27 19.10
CA MET A 179 -6.64 -0.66 20.46
C MET A 179 -5.54 0.21 21.04
N ILE A 180 -4.78 0.93 20.23
CA ILE A 180 -3.81 1.90 20.72
C ILE A 180 -4.49 3.06 21.49
N VAL A 181 -5.74 3.41 21.13
CA VAL A 181 -6.55 4.39 21.87
C VAL A 181 -7.05 3.78 23.18
N GLN A 182 -7.47 2.51 23.15
CA GLN A 182 -7.87 1.77 24.36
C GLN A 182 -6.72 1.73 25.38
N GLN A 183 -5.52 1.40 24.95
CA GLN A 183 -4.35 1.33 25.82
C GLN A 183 -4.01 2.69 26.45
N MET A 184 -4.18 3.79 25.71
CA MET A 184 -4.05 5.13 26.27
C MET A 184 -5.13 5.39 27.34
N ILE A 185 -6.37 4.97 27.10
CA ILE A 185 -7.45 5.07 28.10
C ILE A 185 -7.11 4.25 29.36
N ASP A 186 -6.59 3.03 29.16
CA ASP A 186 -6.21 2.10 30.22
C ASP A 186 -4.94 2.55 31.00
N GLY A 187 -4.24 3.58 30.49
CA GLY A 187 -3.08 4.20 31.14
C GLY A 187 -1.74 3.58 30.79
N GLU A 188 -1.67 2.75 29.74
CA GLU A 188 -0.41 2.20 29.23
C GLU A 188 0.43 3.26 28.49
N SER A 189 -0.23 4.30 27.95
CA SER A 189 0.39 5.47 27.33
C SER A 189 -0.36 6.74 27.72
N ASP A 190 0.32 7.88 27.65
CA ASP A 190 -0.29 9.19 27.97
C ASP A 190 -1.06 9.74 26.77
N VAL A 191 -0.55 9.48 25.56
CA VAL A 191 -1.07 10.01 24.30
C VAL A 191 -1.10 8.91 23.23
N ALA A 192 -2.19 8.84 22.46
CA ALA A 192 -2.28 8.03 21.25
C ALA A 192 -2.20 8.92 20.00
N ALA A 193 -1.14 8.77 19.21
CA ALA A 193 -0.93 9.47 17.95
C ALA A 193 -1.39 8.61 16.77
N VAL A 194 -2.62 8.84 16.31
CA VAL A 194 -3.39 7.89 15.48
C VAL A 194 -4.19 8.55 14.38
N TRP A 195 -4.72 7.75 13.46
CA TRP A 195 -5.73 8.20 12.51
C TRP A 195 -7.00 8.65 13.25
N GLY A 196 -7.52 9.83 12.90
CA GLY A 196 -8.60 10.52 13.61
C GLY A 196 -9.85 9.67 13.88
N PRO A 197 -10.39 8.94 12.89
CA PRO A 197 -11.56 8.08 13.09
C PRO A 197 -11.44 7.10 14.27
N TYR A 198 -10.25 6.56 14.54
CA TYR A 198 -10.05 5.66 15.68
C TYR A 198 -10.37 6.36 17.01
N ALA A 199 -9.79 7.54 17.24
CA ALA A 199 -10.05 8.31 18.46
C ALA A 199 -11.47 8.89 18.50
N GLY A 200 -11.97 9.35 17.34
CA GLY A 200 -13.33 9.85 17.18
C GLY A 200 -14.39 8.85 17.64
N TRP A 201 -14.23 7.59 17.26
CA TRP A 201 -15.16 6.52 17.62
C TRP A 201 -15.19 6.25 19.13
N TYR A 202 -14.03 6.26 19.79
CA TYR A 202 -13.97 6.16 21.24
C TYR A 202 -14.69 7.32 21.92
N LYS A 203 -14.48 8.56 21.43
CA LYS A 203 -15.13 9.74 21.99
C LYS A 203 -16.65 9.72 21.78
N SER A 204 -17.14 9.41 20.58
CA SER A 204 -18.55 9.55 20.23
C SER A 204 -19.39 8.30 20.43
N LYS A 205 -18.95 7.12 19.96
CA LYS A 205 -19.73 5.88 20.08
C LYS A 205 -19.49 5.15 21.40
N LYS A 206 -18.28 5.24 21.96
CA LYS A 206 -17.95 4.64 23.26
C LYS A 206 -18.10 5.61 24.43
N SER A 207 -18.36 6.89 24.17
CA SER A 207 -18.47 7.95 25.18
C SER A 207 -17.25 8.01 26.11
N ALA A 208 -16.06 7.67 25.61
CA ALA A 208 -14.84 7.66 26.38
C ALA A 208 -14.42 9.09 26.73
N PRO A 209 -13.92 9.34 27.97
CA PRO A 209 -13.53 10.68 28.42
C PRO A 209 -12.16 11.08 27.85
N ILE A 210 -12.08 11.22 26.54
CA ILE A 210 -10.85 11.57 25.82
C ILE A 210 -10.99 12.92 25.11
N THR A 211 -9.88 13.62 25.03
CA THR A 211 -9.69 14.79 24.19
C THR A 211 -8.98 14.35 22.91
N VAL A 212 -9.46 14.86 21.78
CA VAL A 212 -8.94 14.56 20.44
C VAL A 212 -8.42 15.85 19.86
N VAL A 213 -7.10 15.93 19.63
CA VAL A 213 -6.42 17.12 19.12
C VAL A 213 -6.00 16.87 17.66
N PRO A 214 -6.65 17.51 16.67
CA PRO A 214 -6.22 17.50 15.28
C PRO A 214 -4.81 18.07 15.12
N VAL A 215 -3.98 17.43 14.31
CA VAL A 215 -2.58 17.85 14.09
C VAL A 215 -2.27 18.29 12.67
N ASN A 216 -3.25 18.30 11.76
CA ASN A 216 -3.07 18.72 10.38
C ASN A 216 -2.52 20.14 10.23
N LEU A 217 -2.79 21.04 11.18
CA LEU A 217 -2.30 22.42 11.15
C LEU A 217 -0.95 22.62 11.85
N MET A 218 -0.36 21.55 12.40
CA MET A 218 0.89 21.62 13.17
C MET A 218 2.13 21.23 12.34
N GLU A 219 1.95 20.87 11.06
CA GLU A 219 3.01 20.48 10.13
C GLU A 219 2.73 21.07 8.75
N ASP A 220 3.78 21.53 8.06
CA ASP A 220 3.68 22.17 6.75
C ASP A 220 4.22 21.31 5.59
N ASN A 221 5.05 20.32 5.86
CA ASN A 221 5.85 19.60 4.87
C ASN A 221 5.39 18.16 4.64
N MET A 222 4.80 17.52 5.66
CA MET A 222 4.27 16.17 5.57
C MET A 222 2.75 16.20 5.73
N PRO A 223 2.00 15.70 4.74
CA PRO A 223 0.55 15.62 4.85
C PRO A 223 0.11 14.82 6.08
N LEU A 224 -0.68 15.46 6.94
CA LEU A 224 -1.34 14.84 8.09
C LEU A 224 -2.87 14.82 7.97
N GLU A 225 -3.42 15.38 6.89
CA GLU A 225 -4.81 15.25 6.47
C GLU A 225 -4.92 14.55 5.11
N PHE A 226 -5.94 13.71 4.93
CA PHE A 226 -6.14 12.93 3.71
C PHE A 226 -7.61 12.91 3.34
N GLY A 227 -7.89 13.19 2.06
CA GLY A 227 -9.18 12.88 1.45
C GLY A 227 -9.28 11.38 1.25
N LEU A 228 -10.46 10.80 1.46
CA LEU A 228 -10.70 9.37 1.33
C LEU A 228 -11.83 9.13 0.34
N SER A 229 -11.51 8.43 -0.74
CA SER A 229 -12.38 8.11 -1.88
C SER A 229 -12.77 6.63 -1.90
N ILE A 230 -13.70 6.28 -2.77
CA ILE A 230 -14.05 4.88 -3.06
C ILE A 230 -13.29 4.44 -4.30
N GLY A 231 -12.45 3.41 -4.15
CA GLY A 231 -11.68 2.80 -5.22
C GLY A 231 -12.48 1.74 -5.98
N MET A 232 -12.24 1.66 -7.28
CA MET A 232 -12.82 0.68 -8.21
C MET A 232 -11.88 0.39 -9.39
N ARG A 233 -12.24 -0.57 -10.25
CA ARG A 233 -11.44 -0.93 -11.43
C ARG A 233 -11.35 0.25 -12.41
N LYS A 234 -10.19 0.39 -13.08
CA LYS A 234 -9.89 1.52 -13.99
C LYS A 234 -10.87 1.73 -15.13
N ASN A 235 -11.64 0.71 -15.51
CA ASN A 235 -12.63 0.77 -16.58
C ASN A 235 -14.08 0.91 -16.07
N ALA A 236 -14.32 0.96 -14.75
CA ALA A 236 -15.65 0.95 -14.14
C ALA A 236 -16.32 2.35 -14.12
N LYS A 237 -16.29 3.06 -15.26
CA LYS A 237 -16.76 4.46 -15.37
C LYS A 237 -18.24 4.63 -15.00
N ASP A 238 -19.09 3.70 -15.44
CA ASP A 238 -20.52 3.73 -15.15
C ASP A 238 -20.80 3.52 -13.66
N LEU A 239 -20.04 2.62 -13.02
CA LEU A 239 -20.13 2.37 -11.58
C LEU A 239 -19.69 3.60 -10.79
N LYS A 240 -18.58 4.24 -11.20
CA LYS A 240 -18.11 5.50 -10.61
C LYS A 240 -19.20 6.55 -10.65
N ALA A 241 -19.78 6.80 -11.83
CA ALA A 241 -20.81 7.82 -12.02
C ALA A 241 -22.06 7.53 -11.18
N ALA A 242 -22.50 6.26 -11.11
CA ALA A 242 -23.63 5.85 -10.29
C ALA A 242 -23.38 6.07 -8.79
N ILE A 243 -22.20 5.67 -8.30
CA ILE A 243 -21.82 5.85 -6.89
C ILE A 243 -21.75 7.35 -6.56
N GLU A 244 -21.07 8.16 -7.38
CA GLU A 244 -20.96 9.60 -7.14
C GLU A 244 -22.32 10.31 -7.14
N ALA A 245 -23.22 9.94 -8.04
CA ALA A 245 -24.57 10.50 -8.05
C ALA A 245 -25.34 10.16 -6.75
N VAL A 246 -25.22 8.92 -6.26
CA VAL A 246 -25.84 8.52 -4.99
C VAL A 246 -25.19 9.21 -3.80
N MET A 247 -23.86 9.29 -3.77
CA MET A 247 -23.14 9.97 -2.70
C MET A 247 -23.55 11.44 -2.58
N LEU A 248 -23.66 12.16 -3.71
CA LEU A 248 -24.10 13.56 -3.72
C LEU A 248 -25.56 13.71 -3.29
N LYS A 249 -26.44 12.79 -3.72
CA LYS A 249 -27.86 12.78 -3.34
C LYS A 249 -28.05 12.48 -1.85
N GLU A 250 -27.32 11.51 -1.32
CA GLU A 250 -27.47 10.98 0.04
C GLU A 250 -26.41 11.53 1.01
N LYS A 251 -25.76 12.65 0.65
CA LYS A 251 -24.65 13.24 1.40
C LYS A 251 -24.97 13.51 2.87
N ASP A 252 -26.21 13.88 3.19
CA ASP A 252 -26.62 14.16 4.57
C ASP A 252 -26.70 12.89 5.42
N LYS A 253 -27.09 11.75 4.81
CA LYS A 253 -27.04 10.44 5.49
C LYS A 253 -25.61 9.99 5.71
N ILE A 254 -24.73 10.18 4.72
CA ILE A 254 -23.30 9.88 4.82
C ILE A 254 -22.66 10.73 5.92
N LYS A 255 -22.95 12.05 5.95
CA LYS A 255 -22.46 12.96 6.98
C LYS A 255 -22.94 12.52 8.37
N LYS A 256 -24.22 12.19 8.51
CA LYS A 256 -24.77 11.71 9.79
C LYS A 256 -24.02 10.49 10.31
N VAL A 257 -23.69 9.53 9.44
CA VAL A 257 -22.87 8.38 9.82
C VAL A 257 -21.49 8.85 10.31
N LEU A 258 -20.78 9.68 9.56
CA LEU A 258 -19.44 10.15 9.97
C LEU A 258 -19.46 10.92 11.29
N ASP A 259 -20.45 11.80 11.49
CA ASP A 259 -20.66 12.57 12.72
C ASP A 259 -20.94 11.66 13.92
N GLU A 260 -21.80 10.65 13.76
CA GLU A 260 -22.12 9.69 14.80
C GLU A 260 -20.90 8.88 15.25
N TYR A 261 -19.96 8.62 14.34
CA TYR A 261 -18.70 7.94 14.66
C TYR A 261 -17.61 8.91 15.14
N GLY A 262 -17.92 10.20 15.25
CA GLY A 262 -16.98 11.20 15.73
C GLY A 262 -15.78 11.40 14.81
N VAL A 263 -15.90 11.11 13.52
CA VAL A 263 -14.82 11.28 12.56
C VAL A 263 -14.37 12.75 12.60
N PRO A 264 -13.07 13.05 12.83
CA PRO A 264 -12.55 14.41 12.76
C PRO A 264 -12.58 14.91 11.32
N LEU A 265 -13.70 15.47 10.89
CA LEU A 265 -13.90 15.91 9.51
C LEU A 265 -13.20 17.25 9.27
N VAL A 266 -12.31 17.26 8.28
CA VAL A 266 -11.61 18.44 7.79
C VAL A 266 -12.42 19.10 6.69
N LYS A 267 -12.41 20.44 6.66
CA LYS A 267 -13.04 21.22 5.60
C LYS A 267 -12.48 20.81 4.24
N CYS A 268 -13.37 20.53 3.30
CA CYS A 268 -13.00 19.96 2.01
C CYS A 268 -14.03 20.32 0.96
N ASP A 269 -13.70 21.33 0.13
CA ASP A 269 -14.63 21.87 -0.87
C ASP A 269 -14.91 20.88 -2.02
N GLU A 270 -14.01 19.91 -2.22
CA GLU A 270 -14.12 18.86 -3.24
C GLU A 270 -14.71 17.53 -2.71
N CYS A 271 -14.99 17.43 -1.40
CA CYS A 271 -15.52 16.23 -0.78
C CYS A 271 -17.06 16.19 -0.85
N VAL A 272 -17.63 14.99 -0.87
CA VAL A 272 -19.09 14.78 -0.69
C VAL A 272 -19.55 15.35 0.66
N VAL A 273 -18.79 15.07 1.71
CA VAL A 273 -18.99 15.59 3.06
C VAL A 273 -17.80 16.44 3.47
N SER A 274 -18.06 17.74 3.67
CA SER A 274 -17.10 18.66 4.28
C SER A 274 -17.27 18.68 5.79
N GLY A 275 -16.15 18.79 6.51
CA GLY A 275 -16.14 19.03 7.95
C GLY A 275 -15.96 20.48 8.35
N ASP A 276 -15.84 20.67 9.66
CA ASP A 276 -15.67 21.98 10.30
C ASP A 276 -14.22 22.24 10.73
N LEU A 277 -13.37 21.21 10.82
CA LEU A 277 -11.96 21.41 11.14
C LEU A 277 -11.28 22.18 10.00
N PRO A 278 -10.42 23.16 10.28
CA PRO A 278 -9.76 23.90 9.21
C PRO A 278 -8.85 22.94 8.42
N SER A 279 -8.87 23.04 7.09
CA SER A 279 -7.88 22.37 6.24
C SER A 279 -6.56 23.11 6.34
N HIS A 280 -5.45 22.36 6.34
CA HIS A 280 -4.13 22.95 6.14
C HIS A 280 -4.02 23.57 4.74
N GLY A 281 -4.57 22.85 3.75
CA GLY A 281 -4.50 23.22 2.35
C GLY A 281 -3.31 22.56 1.66
N ALA A 282 -2.64 23.30 0.79
CA ALA A 282 -1.47 22.80 0.09
C ALA A 282 -0.27 22.72 1.04
N TYR A 283 0.16 21.50 1.35
CA TYR A 283 1.43 21.27 2.03
C TYR A 283 2.58 21.76 1.14
N LYS A 284 3.64 22.28 1.76
CA LYS A 284 4.84 22.70 1.06
C LYS A 284 5.39 21.49 0.32
N PRO A 285 5.62 21.59 -1.01
CA PRO A 285 6.26 20.52 -1.75
C PRO A 285 7.53 20.18 -1.02
N ARG A 286 7.65 18.94 -0.56
CA ARG A 286 8.92 18.46 -0.02
C ARG A 286 9.90 18.65 -1.17
N ILE A 287 10.76 19.67 -1.09
CA ILE A 287 11.81 19.84 -2.08
C ILE A 287 12.56 18.52 -1.96
N LYS A 288 12.47 17.68 -3.00
CA LYS A 288 13.44 16.62 -3.23
C LYS A 288 14.73 17.32 -3.63
N THR A 289 15.24 18.23 -2.80
CA THR A 289 16.67 18.42 -2.68
C THR A 289 17.12 17.01 -2.40
N ALA A 290 17.83 16.41 -3.38
CA ALA A 290 18.51 15.14 -3.21
C ALA A 290 18.92 15.11 -1.76
N GLN A 291 18.26 14.26 -0.96
CA GLN A 291 18.29 14.34 0.50
C GLN A 291 19.70 14.76 0.86
N SER A 292 19.87 15.99 1.37
CA SER A 292 20.80 16.12 2.47
C SER A 292 20.28 15.05 3.39
N ALA A 293 20.91 13.89 3.36
CA ALA A 293 20.58 12.78 4.21
C ALA A 293 20.38 13.43 5.56
N LEU A 294 19.17 13.38 6.11
CA LEU A 294 19.03 13.54 7.54
C LEU A 294 19.88 12.39 8.05
N ILE A 295 21.16 12.68 8.31
CA ILE A 295 22.14 11.71 8.76
C ILE A 295 21.48 11.17 10.01
N PRO A 296 21.08 9.89 10.01
CA PRO A 296 20.33 9.37 11.13
C PRO A 296 21.13 9.63 12.40
N LYS A 297 20.50 10.21 13.42
CA LYS A 297 21.18 10.51 14.67
C LYS A 297 21.77 9.21 15.22
N GLN A 298 23.08 9.15 15.32
CA GLN A 298 23.79 7.98 15.84
C GLN A 298 23.77 8.03 17.37
N SER A 299 23.67 6.87 18.01
CA SER A 299 23.81 6.78 19.47
C SER A 299 25.20 7.22 19.92
N ALA A 300 25.27 7.92 21.04
CA ALA A 300 26.54 8.22 21.69
C ALA A 300 27.14 6.93 22.27
N PRO A 301 28.33 6.48 21.84
CA PRO A 301 28.91 5.20 22.29
C PRO A 301 28.99 5.04 23.81
N ALA A 302 29.28 6.14 24.52
CA ALA A 302 29.37 6.15 25.98
C ALA A 302 28.05 5.83 26.70
N LEU A 303 26.89 6.07 26.05
CA LEU A 303 25.58 5.82 26.64
C LEU A 303 25.04 4.42 26.33
N LEU A 304 25.56 3.77 25.29
CA LEU A 304 25.05 2.47 24.81
C LEU A 304 25.07 1.36 25.87
N PRO A 305 26.11 1.18 26.70
CA PRO A 305 26.09 0.16 27.73
C PRO A 305 24.90 0.29 28.68
N GLY A 306 24.71 1.46 29.28
CA GLY A 306 23.61 1.71 30.21
C GLY A 306 22.24 1.62 29.55
N LEU A 307 22.08 2.18 28.34
CA LEU A 307 20.82 2.12 27.60
C LEU A 307 20.41 0.68 27.26
N ILE A 308 21.35 -0.14 26.77
CA ILE A 308 21.06 -1.53 26.45
C ILE A 308 20.87 -2.36 27.72
N ASP A 309 21.67 -2.16 28.76
CA ASP A 309 21.51 -2.87 30.05
C ASP A 309 20.13 -2.65 30.66
N GLU A 310 19.66 -1.40 30.64
CA GLU A 310 18.34 -1.05 31.15
C GLU A 310 17.22 -1.65 30.31
N ALA A 311 17.32 -1.59 28.98
CA ALA A 311 16.35 -2.23 28.08
C ALA A 311 16.25 -3.75 28.32
N LEU A 312 17.39 -4.43 28.52
CA LEU A 312 17.41 -5.86 28.83
C LEU A 312 16.77 -6.18 30.19
N LYS A 313 17.00 -5.35 31.22
CA LYS A 313 16.32 -5.49 32.53
C LYS A 313 14.81 -5.33 32.42
N GLN A 314 14.34 -4.47 31.52
CA GLN A 314 12.91 -4.25 31.24
C GLN A 314 12.29 -5.35 30.36
N GLY A 315 13.04 -6.40 30.02
CA GLY A 315 12.55 -7.56 29.28
C GLY A 315 12.78 -7.51 27.77
N SER A 316 13.49 -6.51 27.25
CA SER A 316 13.93 -6.52 25.85
C SER A 316 15.03 -7.58 25.63
N THR A 317 15.25 -7.95 24.36
CA THR A 317 16.33 -8.86 23.96
C THR A 317 17.34 -8.15 23.08
N LEU A 318 18.56 -8.68 22.97
CA LEU A 318 19.58 -8.12 22.07
C LEU A 318 19.11 -8.12 20.61
N GLU A 319 18.35 -9.14 20.21
CA GLU A 319 17.74 -9.25 18.89
C GLU A 319 16.67 -8.18 18.65
N GLN A 320 15.81 -7.94 19.64
CA GLN A 320 14.80 -6.88 19.55
C GLN A 320 15.46 -5.51 19.44
N GLU A 321 16.52 -5.27 20.22
CA GLU A 321 17.27 -4.02 20.14
C GLU A 321 18.03 -3.87 18.81
N LEU A 322 18.49 -4.97 18.20
CA LEU A 322 19.13 -4.95 16.88
C LEU A 322 18.14 -4.54 15.79
N HIS A 323 16.90 -5.05 15.85
CA HIS A 323 15.82 -4.61 14.98
C HIS A 323 15.47 -3.14 15.19
N ASN A 324 15.35 -2.70 16.46
CA ASN A 324 15.09 -1.30 16.79
C ASN A 324 16.19 -0.37 16.25
N ALA A 325 17.47 -0.76 16.40
CA ALA A 325 18.62 -0.02 15.89
C ALA A 325 18.65 0.03 14.35
N THR A 326 18.24 -1.04 13.69
CA THR A 326 18.11 -1.13 12.23
C THR A 326 17.03 -0.20 11.70
N ILE A 327 15.83 -0.23 12.27
CA ILE A 327 14.75 0.72 11.96
C ILE A 327 15.19 2.17 12.23
N ALA A 328 16.01 2.36 13.26
CA ALA A 328 16.54 3.67 13.62
C ALA A 328 17.65 4.17 12.69
N ARG A 329 18.22 3.31 11.85
CA ARG A 329 19.40 3.56 11.00
C ARG A 329 20.64 3.97 11.81
N ASP A 330 20.75 3.42 13.01
CA ASP A 330 21.81 3.74 13.98
C ASP A 330 22.93 2.70 13.88
N SER A 331 23.88 2.95 13.00
CA SER A 331 24.98 2.03 12.71
C SER A 331 25.89 1.81 13.92
N VAL A 332 26.07 2.84 14.75
CA VAL A 332 26.86 2.74 15.99
C VAL A 332 26.20 1.77 16.97
N ARG A 333 24.87 1.86 17.13
CA ARG A 333 24.11 0.96 17.99
C ARG A 333 24.06 -0.47 17.43
N ILE A 334 23.88 -0.63 16.12
CA ILE A 334 23.94 -1.93 15.45
C ILE A 334 25.29 -2.60 15.72
N GLU A 335 26.39 -1.90 15.49
CA GLU A 335 27.74 -2.41 15.71
C GLU A 335 27.95 -2.85 17.16
N TYR A 336 27.53 -2.01 18.12
CA TYR A 336 27.60 -2.34 19.54
C TYR A 336 26.82 -3.61 19.90
N LEU A 337 25.59 -3.74 19.40
CA LEU A 337 24.73 -4.90 19.67
C LEU A 337 25.32 -6.18 19.08
N LEU A 338 25.87 -6.12 17.86
CA LEU A 338 26.53 -7.26 17.23
C LEU A 338 27.78 -7.68 18.01
N LYS A 339 28.61 -6.73 18.46
CA LYS A 339 29.76 -7.00 19.34
C LYS A 339 29.35 -7.59 20.69
N ARG A 340 28.15 -7.25 21.17
CA ARG A 340 27.55 -7.81 22.39
C ARG A 340 26.89 -9.18 22.19
N GLY A 341 26.94 -9.73 20.97
CA GLY A 341 26.44 -11.08 20.68
C GLY A 341 25.02 -11.14 20.14
N ALA A 342 24.41 -10.02 19.74
CA ALA A 342 23.15 -10.04 19.01
C ALA A 342 23.30 -10.85 17.71
N LYS A 343 22.35 -11.73 17.43
CA LYS A 343 22.39 -12.56 16.21
C LYS A 343 22.04 -11.73 14.98
N ILE A 344 23.00 -11.57 14.06
CA ILE A 344 22.85 -10.77 12.83
C ILE A 344 21.64 -11.18 11.96
N ASN A 345 21.27 -12.46 11.99
CA ASN A 345 20.14 -13.02 11.23
C ASN A 345 18.92 -13.31 12.12
N ALA A 346 18.81 -12.65 13.27
CA ALA A 346 17.66 -12.81 14.16
C ALA A 346 16.37 -12.41 13.44
N LYS A 347 15.34 -13.24 13.59
CA LYS A 347 14.04 -13.01 12.98
C LYS A 347 13.10 -12.30 13.98
N ASP A 348 12.40 -11.28 13.51
CA ASP A 348 11.28 -10.70 14.26
C ASP A 348 10.02 -11.58 14.17
N THR A 349 8.87 -11.07 14.64
CA THR A 349 7.60 -11.79 14.62
C THR A 349 7.07 -12.08 13.21
N GLU A 350 7.47 -11.30 12.21
CA GLU A 350 7.15 -11.52 10.79
C GLU A 350 8.19 -12.43 10.10
N GLY A 351 9.21 -12.88 10.83
CA GLY A 351 10.31 -13.67 10.29
C GLY A 351 11.40 -12.82 9.65
N GLN A 352 11.31 -11.49 9.70
CA GLN A 352 12.22 -10.59 9.01
C GLN A 352 13.56 -10.51 9.74
N THR A 353 14.65 -10.50 8.97
CA THR A 353 16.00 -10.22 9.48
C THR A 353 16.30 -8.72 9.44
N PRO A 354 17.27 -8.21 10.22
CA PRO A 354 17.72 -6.83 10.11
C PRO A 354 18.04 -6.39 8.67
N LEU A 355 18.64 -7.27 7.87
CA LEU A 355 18.95 -6.96 6.47
C LEU A 355 17.68 -6.76 5.63
N MET A 356 16.61 -7.52 5.88
CA MET A 356 15.32 -7.34 5.20
C MET A 356 14.66 -6.01 5.59
N VAL A 357 14.69 -5.67 6.88
CA VAL A 357 14.16 -4.39 7.39
C VAL A 357 14.89 -3.21 6.74
N ALA A 358 16.22 -3.27 6.69
CA ALA A 358 17.04 -2.25 6.02
C ALA A 358 16.78 -2.20 4.50
N ALA A 359 16.61 -3.34 3.84
CA ALA A 359 16.31 -3.43 2.41
C ALA A 359 14.93 -2.86 2.06
N LYS A 360 13.91 -3.11 2.91
CA LYS A 360 12.57 -2.53 2.80
C LYS A 360 12.58 -1.02 2.93
N GLY A 361 13.45 -0.47 3.79
CA GLY A 361 13.67 0.97 3.97
C GLY A 361 14.55 1.63 2.90
N GLY A 362 15.26 0.84 2.08
CA GLY A 362 16.23 1.35 1.09
C GLY A 362 17.54 1.84 1.71
N ASP A 363 17.88 1.39 2.91
CA ASP A 363 18.97 1.92 3.72
C ASP A 363 20.34 1.32 3.38
N LEU A 364 20.89 1.72 2.22
CA LEU A 364 22.15 1.19 1.68
C LEU A 364 23.31 1.15 2.70
N SER A 365 23.47 2.19 3.52
CA SER A 365 24.54 2.24 4.54
C SER A 365 24.38 1.15 5.60
N VAL A 366 23.15 0.97 6.09
CA VAL A 366 22.83 -0.05 7.10
C VAL A 366 22.94 -1.44 6.48
N MET A 367 22.42 -1.63 5.26
CA MET A 367 22.56 -2.88 4.53
C MET A 367 24.02 -3.27 4.34
N ASN A 368 24.87 -2.31 3.93
CA ASN A 368 26.29 -2.57 3.75
C ASN A 368 26.93 -2.97 5.08
N GLY A 369 26.67 -2.25 6.17
CA GLY A 369 27.17 -2.62 7.51
C GLY A 369 26.74 -4.03 7.92
N LEU A 370 25.48 -4.38 7.78
CA LEU A 370 24.96 -5.71 8.12
C LEU A 370 25.61 -6.82 7.26
N LEU A 371 25.77 -6.57 5.95
CA LEU A 371 26.40 -7.52 5.02
C LEU A 371 27.90 -7.72 5.28
N GLU A 372 28.63 -6.66 5.66
CA GLU A 372 30.03 -6.76 6.11
C GLU A 372 30.14 -7.54 7.43
N TYR A 373 29.09 -7.55 8.25
CA TYR A 373 28.93 -8.44 9.42
C TYR A 373 28.36 -9.82 9.06
N ASN A 374 28.42 -10.24 7.78
CA ASN A 374 27.97 -11.54 7.28
C ASN A 374 26.47 -11.83 7.51
N ALA A 375 25.62 -10.80 7.45
CA ALA A 375 24.18 -11.01 7.33
C ALA A 375 23.88 -11.88 6.09
N ASN A 376 22.97 -12.84 6.22
CA ASN A 376 22.60 -13.74 5.14
C ASN A 376 21.64 -13.03 4.18
N PRO A 377 22.05 -12.68 2.93
CA PRO A 377 21.14 -12.04 1.97
C PRO A 377 20.00 -12.94 1.50
N ASP A 378 20.17 -14.26 1.67
CA ASP A 378 19.26 -15.31 1.21
C ASP A 378 18.36 -15.84 2.33
N ALA A 379 18.42 -15.23 3.52
CA ALA A 379 17.42 -15.52 4.55
C ALA A 379 16.01 -15.24 3.99
N GLN A 380 15.04 -16.03 4.45
CA GLN A 380 13.64 -15.89 4.07
C GLN A 380 12.80 -15.64 5.31
N ASP A 381 11.88 -14.68 5.23
CA ASP A 381 10.91 -14.42 6.29
C ASP A 381 9.77 -15.45 6.30
N ASN A 382 8.73 -15.22 7.11
CA ASN A 382 7.64 -16.18 7.24
C ASN A 382 6.87 -16.40 5.93
N ASP A 383 6.97 -15.50 4.95
CA ASP A 383 6.33 -15.63 3.64
C ASP A 383 7.29 -16.06 2.53
N GLY A 384 8.52 -16.42 2.90
CA GLY A 384 9.54 -16.79 1.93
C GLY A 384 10.21 -15.58 1.27
N TRP A 385 10.00 -14.36 1.75
CA TRP A 385 10.58 -13.18 1.12
C TRP A 385 12.04 -12.99 1.54
N THR A 386 12.90 -12.70 0.58
CA THR A 386 14.31 -12.33 0.82
C THR A 386 14.49 -10.81 0.89
N ALA A 387 15.68 -10.35 1.29
CA ALA A 387 16.00 -8.92 1.28
C ALA A 387 15.83 -8.29 -0.12
N ALA A 388 16.17 -9.02 -1.17
CA ALA A 388 15.98 -8.57 -2.55
C ALA A 388 14.49 -8.34 -2.88
N MET A 389 13.60 -9.24 -2.44
CA MET A 389 12.15 -9.11 -2.68
C MET A 389 11.55 -7.90 -1.98
N HIS A 390 11.97 -7.63 -0.74
CA HIS A 390 11.57 -6.43 0.01
C HIS A 390 12.04 -5.13 -0.66
N ALA A 391 13.19 -5.15 -1.34
CA ALA A 391 13.77 -3.97 -1.99
C ALA A 391 13.13 -3.61 -3.35
N VAL A 392 12.38 -4.51 -4.01
CA VAL A 392 11.89 -4.33 -5.40
C VAL A 392 11.18 -3.00 -5.60
N ARG A 393 10.33 -2.58 -4.66
CA ARG A 393 9.53 -1.35 -4.82
C ARG A 393 10.35 -0.07 -4.88
N SER A 394 11.52 -0.05 -4.25
CA SER A 394 12.43 1.10 -4.30
C SER A 394 12.88 1.39 -5.73
N ASN A 395 12.95 0.36 -6.58
CA ASN A 395 13.57 0.42 -7.91
C ASN A 395 15.02 0.91 -7.87
N GLU A 396 15.70 0.82 -6.71
CA GLU A 396 17.05 1.36 -6.52
C GLU A 396 18.12 0.33 -6.89
N PRO A 397 18.79 0.45 -8.06
CA PRO A 397 19.69 -0.59 -8.57
C PRO A 397 20.92 -0.83 -7.67
N LYS A 398 21.33 0.18 -6.88
CA LYS A 398 22.44 0.06 -5.93
C LYS A 398 22.18 -1.02 -4.87
N ILE A 399 20.91 -1.24 -4.47
CA ILE A 399 20.56 -2.25 -3.48
C ILE A 399 20.84 -3.65 -4.05
N PHE A 400 20.37 -3.92 -5.26
CA PHE A 400 20.55 -5.22 -5.91
C PHE A 400 22.01 -5.49 -6.26
N ARG A 401 22.77 -4.46 -6.67
CA ARG A 401 24.22 -4.58 -6.87
C ARG A 401 24.96 -4.88 -5.56
N LEU A 402 24.56 -4.25 -4.46
CA LEU A 402 25.13 -4.55 -3.15
C LEU A 402 24.81 -5.99 -2.72
N LEU A 403 23.57 -6.42 -2.84
CA LEU A 403 23.17 -7.81 -2.55
C LEU A 403 23.93 -8.81 -3.43
N GLY A 404 24.06 -8.53 -4.73
CA GLY A 404 24.83 -9.36 -5.67
C GLY A 404 26.32 -9.43 -5.34
N LYS A 405 26.94 -8.32 -4.91
CA LYS A 405 28.33 -8.31 -4.39
C LYS A 405 28.50 -9.29 -3.22
N HIS A 406 27.49 -9.42 -2.37
CA HIS A 406 27.45 -10.39 -1.27
C HIS A 406 26.80 -11.73 -1.65
N LYS A 407 26.78 -12.07 -2.95
CA LYS A 407 26.35 -13.36 -3.51
C LYS A 407 24.89 -13.73 -3.23
N ALA A 408 23.99 -12.74 -3.14
CA ALA A 408 22.56 -13.00 -3.03
C ALA A 408 22.03 -13.83 -4.21
N ASN A 409 21.23 -14.85 -3.92
CA ASN A 409 20.55 -15.67 -4.91
C ASN A 409 19.20 -15.07 -5.30
N PHE A 410 19.16 -14.37 -6.44
CA PHE A 410 17.94 -13.77 -6.98
C PHE A 410 16.91 -14.79 -7.51
N ASN A 411 17.24 -16.09 -7.52
CA ASN A 411 16.35 -17.17 -7.97
C ASN A 411 15.58 -17.84 -6.82
N LEU A 412 15.76 -17.40 -5.59
CA LEU A 412 14.90 -17.81 -4.48
C LEU A 412 13.46 -17.34 -4.73
N VAL A 413 12.51 -18.13 -4.23
CA VAL A 413 11.08 -17.88 -4.41
C VAL A 413 10.38 -17.72 -3.07
N ASN A 414 9.41 -16.82 -3.03
CA ASN A 414 8.49 -16.70 -1.90
C ASN A 414 7.41 -17.82 -1.95
N LYS A 415 6.49 -17.81 -0.98
CA LYS A 415 5.37 -18.77 -0.94
C LYS A 415 4.43 -18.70 -2.15
N ASP A 416 4.40 -17.59 -2.88
CA ASP A 416 3.66 -17.46 -4.15
C ASP A 416 4.46 -17.98 -5.35
N ASN A 417 5.61 -18.60 -5.12
CA ASN A 417 6.55 -19.10 -6.12
C ASN A 417 7.06 -17.99 -7.07
N MET A 418 7.25 -16.77 -6.54
CA MET A 418 7.74 -15.60 -7.29
C MET A 418 9.19 -15.29 -6.90
N THR A 419 10.03 -15.02 -7.90
CA THR A 419 11.40 -14.48 -7.70
C THR A 419 11.38 -12.95 -7.57
N ALA A 420 12.46 -12.37 -7.04
CA ALA A 420 12.61 -10.91 -6.98
C ALA A 420 12.59 -10.27 -8.38
N LEU A 421 13.23 -10.91 -9.38
CA LEU A 421 13.22 -10.45 -10.77
C LEU A 421 11.79 -10.38 -11.33
N ALA A 422 10.98 -11.40 -11.05
CA ALA A 422 9.62 -11.42 -11.55
C ALA A 422 8.69 -10.43 -10.88
N MET A 423 8.86 -10.21 -9.58
CA MET A 423 8.19 -9.11 -8.89
C MET A 423 8.56 -7.78 -9.54
N ALA A 424 9.84 -7.56 -9.84
CA ALA A 424 10.28 -6.35 -10.53
C ALA A 424 9.66 -6.22 -11.94
N VAL A 425 9.54 -7.31 -12.70
CA VAL A 425 8.90 -7.28 -14.01
C VAL A 425 7.40 -7.00 -13.90
N PHE A 426 6.72 -7.65 -12.97
CA PHE A 426 5.29 -7.47 -12.74
C PHE A 426 4.93 -6.05 -12.29
N ASP A 427 5.76 -5.47 -11.40
CA ASP A 427 5.60 -4.11 -10.85
C ASP A 427 6.25 -3.01 -11.73
N ASN A 428 6.74 -3.36 -12.93
CA ASN A 428 7.42 -2.45 -13.86
C ASN A 428 8.62 -1.69 -13.24
N LYS A 429 9.45 -2.40 -12.47
CA LYS A 429 10.66 -1.89 -11.81
C LYS A 429 11.90 -2.21 -12.65
N ALA A 430 12.03 -1.52 -13.79
CA ALA A 430 13.03 -1.82 -14.79
C ALA A 430 14.49 -1.72 -14.29
N ASN A 431 14.80 -0.74 -13.43
CA ASN A 431 16.17 -0.57 -12.91
C ASN A 431 16.54 -1.71 -11.97
N ALA A 432 15.61 -2.14 -11.11
CA ALA A 432 15.78 -3.30 -10.26
C ALA A 432 15.96 -4.59 -11.09
N ALA A 433 15.12 -4.79 -12.11
CA ALA A 433 15.20 -5.93 -13.01
C ALA A 433 16.58 -6.01 -13.70
N VAL A 434 17.05 -4.90 -14.30
CA VAL A 434 18.38 -4.82 -14.92
C VAL A 434 19.48 -5.13 -13.90
N ALA A 435 19.44 -4.51 -12.72
CA ALA A 435 20.47 -4.75 -11.71
C ALA A 435 20.50 -6.19 -11.19
N MET A 436 19.36 -6.88 -11.14
CA MET A 436 19.32 -8.31 -10.80
C MET A 436 19.86 -9.18 -11.95
N LEU A 437 19.52 -8.86 -13.19
CA LEU A 437 20.04 -9.55 -14.38
C LEU A 437 21.56 -9.37 -14.51
N ASP A 438 22.09 -8.17 -14.25
CA ASP A 438 23.52 -7.87 -14.13
C ASP A 438 24.22 -8.79 -13.10
N ASN A 439 23.47 -9.28 -12.11
CA ASN A 439 23.95 -10.14 -11.02
C ASN A 439 23.41 -11.58 -11.14
N ASN A 440 23.25 -12.07 -12.38
CA ASN A 440 22.94 -13.47 -12.71
C ASN A 440 21.55 -13.97 -12.25
N ALA A 441 20.57 -13.08 -12.09
CA ALA A 441 19.18 -13.54 -11.97
C ALA A 441 18.76 -14.28 -13.24
N ASN A 442 18.11 -15.43 -13.09
CA ASN A 442 17.67 -16.25 -14.22
C ASN A 442 16.34 -15.72 -14.78
N PRO A 443 16.31 -15.16 -16.01
CA PRO A 443 15.07 -14.68 -16.61
C PRO A 443 14.09 -15.80 -17.01
N ASP A 444 14.58 -17.04 -17.12
CA ASP A 444 13.80 -18.22 -17.50
C ASP A 444 13.25 -19.00 -16.31
N PHE A 445 13.37 -18.48 -15.09
CA PHE A 445 12.78 -19.12 -13.92
C PHE A 445 11.25 -19.22 -14.09
N ALA A 446 10.72 -20.44 -13.99
CA ALA A 446 9.30 -20.73 -14.15
C ALA A 446 8.54 -20.59 -12.81
N MET A 447 7.50 -19.76 -12.80
CA MET A 447 6.81 -19.32 -11.59
C MET A 447 5.35 -19.71 -11.53
N GLY A 448 4.89 -19.91 -10.30
CA GLY A 448 3.54 -20.39 -10.00
C GLY A 448 3.24 -21.77 -10.59
N SER A 449 1.99 -22.22 -10.42
CA SER A 449 1.50 -23.48 -11.02
C SER A 449 1.46 -23.41 -12.55
N ALA A 450 1.18 -22.23 -13.10
CA ALA A 450 1.12 -22.00 -14.53
C ALA A 450 2.51 -21.93 -15.20
N LYS A 451 3.62 -21.90 -14.43
CA LYS A 451 5.01 -21.88 -14.92
C LYS A 451 5.32 -20.71 -15.88
N TYR A 452 4.84 -19.50 -15.56
CA TYR A 452 5.22 -18.31 -16.33
C TYR A 452 6.68 -17.94 -16.03
N ASN A 453 7.46 -17.58 -17.05
CA ASN A 453 8.77 -16.93 -16.84
C ASN A 453 8.66 -15.40 -16.91
N ALA A 454 9.75 -14.69 -16.61
CA ALA A 454 9.76 -13.23 -16.59
C ALA A 454 9.39 -12.62 -17.96
N LEU A 455 9.85 -13.23 -19.06
CA LEU A 455 9.55 -12.76 -20.41
C LEU A 455 8.05 -12.85 -20.72
N MET A 456 7.40 -13.96 -20.38
CA MET A 456 5.94 -14.11 -20.54
C MET A 456 5.17 -13.08 -19.70
N LEU A 457 5.63 -12.76 -18.49
CA LEU A 457 5.00 -11.72 -17.67
C LEU A 457 5.13 -10.33 -18.33
N ALA A 458 6.31 -9.98 -18.84
CA ALA A 458 6.52 -8.71 -19.56
C ALA A 458 5.61 -8.60 -20.78
N VAL A 459 5.50 -9.66 -21.58
CA VAL A 459 4.62 -9.73 -22.75
C VAL A 459 3.15 -9.64 -22.35
N LYS A 460 2.71 -10.39 -21.33
CA LYS A 460 1.33 -10.34 -20.82
C LYS A 460 0.93 -8.93 -20.36
N LYS A 461 1.88 -8.14 -19.85
CA LYS A 461 1.67 -6.74 -19.46
C LYS A 461 1.84 -5.74 -20.61
N GLY A 462 2.19 -6.19 -21.81
CA GLY A 462 2.47 -5.33 -22.97
C GLY A 462 3.74 -4.48 -22.80
N ASN A 463 4.66 -4.88 -21.92
CA ASN A 463 5.87 -4.12 -21.63
C ASN A 463 7.00 -4.47 -22.60
N GLN A 464 6.99 -3.80 -23.75
CA GLN A 464 7.98 -4.02 -24.80
C GLN A 464 9.42 -3.79 -24.33
N THR A 465 9.68 -2.76 -23.52
CA THR A 465 11.02 -2.44 -23.03
C THR A 465 11.57 -3.55 -22.14
N LEU A 466 10.79 -4.04 -21.17
CA LEU A 466 11.22 -5.15 -20.33
C LEU A 466 11.35 -6.47 -21.11
N ALA A 467 10.45 -6.72 -22.06
CA ALA A 467 10.60 -7.88 -22.95
C ALA A 467 11.93 -7.80 -23.73
N GLN A 468 12.27 -6.63 -24.27
CA GLN A 468 13.53 -6.41 -24.97
C GLN A 468 14.74 -6.61 -24.05
N THR A 469 14.71 -6.04 -22.85
CA THR A 469 15.76 -6.24 -21.84
C THR A 469 15.94 -7.73 -21.53
N LEU A 470 14.86 -8.45 -21.22
CA LEU A 470 14.95 -9.88 -20.87
C LEU A 470 15.56 -10.70 -22.01
N LEU A 471 15.20 -10.41 -23.27
CA LEU A 471 15.79 -11.05 -24.45
C LEU A 471 17.28 -10.71 -24.62
N GLN A 472 17.70 -9.48 -24.33
CA GLN A 472 19.11 -9.10 -24.30
C GLN A 472 19.90 -9.90 -23.26
N TYR A 473 19.28 -10.18 -22.11
CA TYR A 473 19.79 -11.08 -21.06
C TYR A 473 19.47 -12.56 -21.31
N LYS A 474 19.29 -12.95 -22.58
CA LYS A 474 19.17 -14.34 -23.04
C LYS A 474 17.96 -15.12 -22.49
N ALA A 475 16.89 -14.43 -22.09
CA ALA A 475 15.61 -15.09 -21.84
C ALA A 475 15.18 -15.89 -23.07
N ASN A 476 14.75 -17.13 -22.87
CA ASN A 476 14.36 -18.02 -23.94
C ASN A 476 13.03 -17.55 -24.57
N PRO A 477 13.03 -17.06 -25.83
CA PRO A 477 11.81 -16.64 -26.51
C PRO A 477 10.85 -17.81 -26.82
N ASN A 478 11.34 -19.05 -26.71
CA ASN A 478 10.61 -20.29 -26.95
C ASN A 478 10.25 -21.05 -25.68
N ALA A 479 10.45 -20.45 -24.50
CA ALA A 479 10.03 -21.06 -23.24
C ALA A 479 8.53 -21.39 -23.30
N LYS A 480 8.15 -22.56 -22.76
CA LYS A 480 6.76 -22.99 -22.65
C LYS A 480 6.34 -23.00 -21.18
N ASN A 481 5.16 -22.46 -20.92
CA ASN A 481 4.54 -22.53 -19.60
C ASN A 481 3.86 -23.90 -19.39
N ALA A 482 3.09 -24.07 -18.32
CA ALA A 482 2.47 -25.35 -17.97
C ALA A 482 1.43 -25.84 -18.99
N GLY A 483 0.87 -24.96 -19.83
CA GLY A 483 -0.07 -25.30 -20.90
C GLY A 483 0.57 -25.28 -22.30
N GLY A 484 1.89 -25.31 -22.39
CA GLY A 484 2.61 -25.27 -23.66
C GLY A 484 2.67 -23.87 -24.31
N VAL A 485 2.13 -22.84 -23.67
CA VAL A 485 2.04 -21.48 -24.21
C VAL A 485 3.41 -20.78 -24.20
N THR A 486 3.77 -20.15 -25.31
CA THR A 486 5.03 -19.40 -25.49
C THR A 486 4.84 -17.88 -25.38
N PRO A 487 5.89 -17.08 -25.16
CA PRO A 487 5.82 -15.62 -25.24
C PRO A 487 5.18 -15.11 -26.54
N LEU A 488 5.52 -15.74 -27.68
CA LEU A 488 4.98 -15.35 -28.99
C LEU A 488 3.47 -15.59 -29.09
N MET A 489 2.97 -16.69 -28.52
CA MET A 489 1.53 -16.96 -28.44
C MET A 489 0.79 -15.91 -27.59
N ILE A 490 1.37 -15.49 -26.46
CA ILE A 490 0.77 -14.44 -25.61
C ILE A 490 0.72 -13.11 -26.37
N ALA A 491 1.81 -12.73 -27.05
CA ALA A 491 1.89 -11.50 -27.83
C ALA A 491 0.90 -11.51 -29.01
N ALA A 492 0.79 -12.65 -29.69
CA ALA A 492 -0.10 -12.85 -30.83
C ALA A 492 -1.57 -12.78 -30.43
N PHE A 493 -1.93 -13.43 -29.32
CA PHE A 493 -3.27 -13.35 -28.75
C PHE A 493 -3.64 -11.91 -28.38
N GLY A 494 -2.70 -11.14 -27.81
CA GLY A 494 -2.91 -9.74 -27.43
C GLY A 494 -2.82 -8.69 -28.54
N ASP A 495 -2.67 -9.10 -29.82
CA ASP A 495 -2.42 -8.21 -30.97
C ASP A 495 -1.24 -7.23 -30.79
N GLN A 496 -0.18 -7.68 -30.10
CA GLN A 496 0.98 -6.87 -29.73
C GLN A 496 2.06 -6.89 -30.83
N ASP A 497 1.78 -6.26 -31.97
CA ASP A 497 2.63 -6.23 -33.17
C ASP A 497 4.11 -5.91 -32.92
N MET A 498 4.43 -4.93 -32.08
CA MET A 498 5.83 -4.58 -31.78
C MET A 498 6.55 -5.68 -30.99
N ILE A 499 5.84 -6.37 -30.08
CA ILE A 499 6.39 -7.46 -29.28
C ILE A 499 6.49 -8.75 -30.10
N VAL A 500 5.51 -9.02 -30.97
CA VAL A 500 5.57 -10.13 -31.95
C VAL A 500 6.83 -9.98 -32.82
N SER A 501 7.04 -8.80 -33.40
CA SER A 501 8.25 -8.50 -34.19
C SER A 501 9.55 -8.67 -33.39
N LEU A 502 9.57 -8.21 -32.14
CA LEU A 502 10.73 -8.34 -31.25
C LEU A 502 11.05 -9.81 -30.95
N LEU A 503 10.03 -10.61 -30.65
CA LEU A 503 10.17 -12.03 -30.32
C LEU A 503 10.66 -12.84 -31.53
N LEU A 504 10.08 -12.61 -32.72
CA LEU A 504 10.51 -13.25 -33.97
C LEU A 504 11.98 -12.93 -34.29
N LYS A 505 12.36 -11.64 -34.20
CA LYS A 505 13.77 -11.21 -34.38
C LYS A 505 14.73 -11.83 -33.37
N SER A 506 14.22 -12.21 -32.20
CA SER A 506 15.01 -12.84 -31.13
C SER A 506 15.02 -14.37 -31.22
N GLY A 507 14.44 -14.96 -32.27
CA GLY A 507 14.45 -16.40 -32.51
C GLY A 507 13.24 -17.17 -31.96
N ALA A 508 12.11 -16.49 -31.72
CA ALA A 508 10.86 -17.18 -31.41
C ALA A 508 10.39 -18.03 -32.62
N ASN A 509 10.05 -19.28 -32.39
CA ASN A 509 9.55 -20.22 -33.39
C ASN A 509 8.01 -20.13 -33.47
N PRO A 510 7.45 -19.60 -34.58
CA PRO A 510 6.00 -19.45 -34.75
C PRO A 510 5.25 -20.78 -34.90
N GLU A 511 5.94 -21.88 -35.18
CA GLU A 511 5.34 -23.21 -35.38
C GLU A 511 5.22 -24.03 -34.09
N LEU A 512 5.73 -23.52 -32.95
CA LEU A 512 5.47 -24.17 -31.67
C LEU A 512 3.96 -24.21 -31.40
N LYS A 513 3.54 -25.32 -30.80
CA LYS A 513 2.15 -25.57 -30.41
C LYS A 513 2.02 -25.58 -28.90
N ASP A 514 0.93 -25.01 -28.40
CA ASP A 514 0.48 -25.22 -27.02
C ASP A 514 -0.13 -26.63 -26.87
N ASP A 515 -0.61 -26.95 -25.67
CA ASP A 515 -1.14 -28.28 -25.36
C ASP A 515 -2.51 -28.54 -26.03
N GLU A 516 -3.19 -27.49 -26.52
CA GLU A 516 -4.38 -27.61 -27.38
C GLU A 516 -4.02 -27.78 -28.86
N GLY A 517 -2.74 -27.79 -29.21
CA GLY A 517 -2.25 -27.93 -30.58
C GLY A 517 -2.27 -26.63 -31.38
N LYS A 518 -2.51 -25.47 -30.75
CA LYS A 518 -2.60 -24.16 -31.40
C LYS A 518 -1.24 -23.49 -31.50
N THR A 519 -0.99 -22.87 -32.65
CA THR A 519 0.18 -22.00 -32.88
C THR A 519 -0.15 -20.54 -32.56
N ALA A 520 0.88 -19.68 -32.49
CA ALA A 520 0.66 -18.23 -32.35
C ALA A 520 -0.25 -17.66 -33.45
N LEU A 521 -0.13 -18.15 -34.69
CA LEU A 521 -0.98 -17.73 -35.81
C LEU A 521 -2.44 -18.15 -35.60
N MET A 522 -2.69 -19.34 -35.06
CA MET A 522 -4.06 -19.81 -34.80
C MET A 522 -4.71 -18.98 -33.70
N LEU A 523 -4.00 -18.71 -32.60
CA LEU A 523 -4.48 -17.86 -31.51
C LEU A 523 -4.76 -16.42 -31.99
N ALA A 524 -3.91 -15.87 -32.86
CA ALA A 524 -4.16 -14.56 -33.47
C ALA A 524 -5.43 -14.56 -34.33
N LYS A 525 -5.74 -15.65 -35.05
CA LYS A 525 -6.98 -15.76 -35.84
C LYS A 525 -8.20 -15.86 -34.94
N GLU A 526 -8.13 -16.67 -33.89
CA GLU A 526 -9.22 -16.87 -32.93
C GLU A 526 -9.61 -15.56 -32.21
N ASN A 527 -8.64 -14.66 -31.99
CA ASN A 527 -8.86 -13.40 -31.27
C ASN A 527 -8.98 -12.15 -32.17
N ASP A 528 -9.15 -12.30 -33.49
CA ASP A 528 -9.17 -11.19 -34.47
C ASP A 528 -7.97 -10.21 -34.35
N ALA A 529 -6.78 -10.74 -34.05
CA ALA A 529 -5.56 -9.97 -33.83
C ALA A 529 -4.90 -9.56 -35.17
N LYS A 530 -5.49 -8.56 -35.83
CA LYS A 530 -5.18 -8.17 -37.22
C LYS A 530 -3.71 -7.84 -37.45
N LYS A 531 -3.04 -7.15 -36.53
CA LYS A 531 -1.65 -6.72 -36.71
C LYS A 531 -0.69 -7.89 -36.52
N ALA A 532 -0.92 -8.71 -35.50
CA ALA A 532 -0.15 -9.93 -35.26
C ALA A 532 -0.30 -10.93 -36.42
N LEU A 533 -1.51 -11.05 -36.98
CA LEU A 533 -1.79 -11.91 -38.14
C LEU A 533 -0.91 -11.58 -39.35
N ALA A 534 -0.82 -10.28 -39.69
CA ALA A 534 0.00 -9.84 -40.83
C ALA A 534 1.47 -10.27 -40.64
N GLN A 535 2.02 -10.04 -39.45
CA GLN A 535 3.42 -10.38 -39.17
C GLN A 535 3.70 -11.89 -39.14
N LEU A 536 2.79 -12.68 -38.56
CA LEU A 536 2.95 -14.13 -38.44
C LEU A 536 2.76 -14.85 -39.78
N GLN A 537 1.95 -14.32 -40.69
CA GLN A 537 1.80 -14.88 -42.04
C GLN A 537 3.07 -14.68 -42.88
N ASP A 538 3.76 -13.56 -42.72
CA ASP A 538 5.00 -13.28 -43.44
C ASP A 538 6.18 -14.08 -42.88
N ALA A 539 6.21 -14.31 -41.55
CA ALA A 539 7.21 -15.17 -40.92
C ALA A 539 7.17 -16.64 -41.38
N LYS A 540 6.03 -17.11 -41.93
CA LYS A 540 5.87 -18.47 -42.46
C LYS A 540 6.48 -18.70 -43.85
N LYS A 541 6.90 -17.63 -44.53
CA LYS A 541 7.46 -17.66 -45.90
C LYS A 541 8.99 -17.73 -45.91
N ILE A 542 9.63 -17.67 -44.74
CA ILE A 542 11.07 -17.77 -44.51
C ILE A 542 11.34 -19.15 -43.91
#